data_AF-R9KEN3-F1
#
_entry.id   AF-R9KEN3-F1
#
_cell.length_a   1.000
_cell.length_b   1.000
_cell.length_c   1.000
_cell.angle_alpha   90.00
_cell.angle_beta   90.00
_cell.angle_gamma   90.00
#
_symmetry.space_group_name_H-M   'P 1'
#
loop_
_entity.id
_entity.type
_entity.pdbx_description
1 polymer ?
#
loop_
_entity_poly.entity_id
_entity_poly.type
_entity_poly.pdbx_seq_one_letter_code
_entity_poly.pdbx_strand_id
1 'polypeptide(L)'
;MRKVLDFMIVIVSLVAAFFVFTGFNMEGIVKKMNQPEAVSSQELEEDPGTVFVGRPAGEGIPEVRGQAEWEDVLNDVDDVKVIPKSIQKTNVYSLAEWADPFKRRRNGAVGKQKASVKQAPFDISLDYVPYYILELEDGSHILAQVSQSTAKDIKKGNLDALPIGRKQGFSQNAKSLLEPVCAEYNASTDYIWYAIDNEWQKNHSFEILIGKAVVAVVFFFALAVILELLADKILGKKKQRQEQ
;
A
#
# COMPACT_ATOMS: atom_id res chain seq x y z
N MET A 1 41.15 -9.11 4.07
CA MET A 1 40.28 -9.01 2.88
C MET A 1 39.02 -9.88 2.99
N ARG A 2 39.11 -11.17 3.34
CA ARG A 2 37.92 -12.05 3.44
C ARG A 2 36.85 -11.54 4.42
N LYS A 3 37.21 -11.25 5.67
CA LYS A 3 36.28 -10.63 6.66
C LYS A 3 35.59 -9.34 6.18
N VAL A 4 36.26 -8.54 5.34
CA VAL A 4 35.68 -7.31 4.78
C VAL A 4 34.70 -7.65 3.67
N LEU A 5 35.01 -8.65 2.84
CA LEU A 5 34.11 -9.16 1.81
C LEU A 5 32.86 -9.80 2.42
N ASP A 6 33.01 -10.65 3.44
CA ASP A 6 31.89 -11.31 4.12
C ASP A 6 30.95 -10.25 4.74
N PHE A 7 31.53 -9.20 5.35
CA PHE A 7 30.77 -8.07 5.88
C PHE A 7 30.03 -7.29 4.78
N MET A 8 30.66 -7.06 3.63
CA MET A 8 30.03 -6.42 2.48
C MET A 8 28.88 -7.25 1.91
N ILE A 9 29.05 -8.58 1.82
CA ILE A 9 27.99 -9.50 1.38
C ILE A 9 26.78 -9.40 2.30
N VAL A 10 27.00 -9.42 3.61
CA VAL A 10 25.91 -9.27 4.60
C VAL A 10 25.18 -7.94 4.43
N ILE A 11 25.91 -6.82 4.27
CA ILE A 11 25.29 -5.50 4.06
C ILE A 11 24.45 -5.48 2.78
N VAL A 12 25.02 -5.96 1.66
CA VAL A 12 24.31 -5.98 0.37
C VAL A 12 23.04 -6.83 0.46
N SER A 13 23.13 -8.00 1.08
CA SER A 13 21.98 -8.88 1.29
C SER A 13 20.91 -8.23 2.17
N LEU A 14 21.33 -7.51 3.22
CA LEU A 14 20.40 -6.82 4.13
C LEU A 14 19.66 -5.68 3.42
N VAL A 15 20.37 -4.90 2.60
CA VAL A 15 19.78 -3.84 1.78
C VAL A 15 18.79 -4.43 0.78
N ALA A 16 19.15 -5.51 0.09
CA ALA A 16 18.26 -6.19 -0.85
C ALA A 16 17.01 -6.75 -0.15
N ALA A 17 17.17 -7.35 1.03
CA ALA A 17 16.05 -7.84 1.84
C ALA A 17 15.12 -6.71 2.32
N PHE A 18 15.64 -5.52 2.61
CA PHE A 18 14.82 -4.35 2.91
C PHE A 18 13.94 -3.93 1.71
N PHE A 19 14.48 -3.96 0.50
CA PHE A 19 13.68 -3.70 -0.71
C PHE A 19 12.62 -4.78 -0.95
N VAL A 20 12.95 -6.05 -0.70
CA VAL A 20 11.96 -7.13 -0.72
C VAL A 20 10.86 -6.87 0.31
N PHE A 21 11.21 -6.56 1.56
CA PHE A 21 10.25 -6.26 2.61
C PHE A 21 9.30 -5.12 2.22
N THR A 22 9.82 -4.02 1.69
CA THR A 22 9.00 -2.86 1.33
C THR A 22 8.15 -3.11 0.08
N GLY A 23 8.67 -3.84 -0.92
CA GLY A 23 8.01 -4.08 -2.21
C GLY A 23 7.07 -5.30 -2.25
N PHE A 24 7.26 -6.29 -1.39
CA PHE A 24 6.51 -7.56 -1.46
C PHE A 24 5.02 -7.37 -1.14
N ASN A 25 4.14 -7.89 -2.01
CA ASN A 25 2.69 -7.74 -1.90
C ASN A 25 2.05 -8.84 -1.05
N MET A 26 2.45 -8.95 0.23
CA MET A 26 1.85 -9.95 1.12
C MET A 26 0.35 -9.73 1.31
N GLU A 27 -0.08 -8.46 1.39
CA GLU A 27 -1.49 -8.10 1.47
C GLU A 27 -2.31 -8.72 0.33
N GLY A 28 -1.84 -8.61 -0.92
CA GLY A 28 -2.53 -9.21 -2.07
C GLY A 28 -2.59 -10.74 -2.01
N ILE A 29 -1.61 -11.41 -1.40
CA ILE A 29 -1.64 -12.86 -1.20
C ILE A 29 -2.71 -13.23 -0.17
N VAL A 30 -2.71 -12.57 1.00
CA VAL A 30 -3.71 -12.80 2.06
C VAL A 30 -5.12 -12.50 1.54
N LYS A 31 -5.29 -11.41 0.78
CA LYS A 31 -6.56 -11.08 0.12
C LYS A 31 -7.01 -12.21 -0.79
N LYS A 32 -6.16 -12.73 -1.68
CA LYS A 32 -6.56 -13.81 -2.60
C LYS A 32 -6.96 -15.11 -1.91
N MET A 33 -6.43 -15.38 -0.72
CA MET A 33 -6.81 -16.57 0.05
C MET A 33 -8.15 -16.38 0.78
N ASN A 34 -8.44 -15.16 1.23
CA ASN A 34 -9.57 -14.84 2.12
C ASN A 34 -10.42 -13.69 1.55
N GLN A 35 -10.57 -13.60 0.24
CA GLN A 35 -11.24 -12.45 -0.38
C GLN A 35 -12.74 -12.54 -0.07
N PRO A 36 -13.35 -11.50 0.52
CA PRO A 36 -14.80 -11.45 0.60
C PRO A 36 -15.39 -11.41 -0.82
N GLU A 37 -16.58 -11.98 -0.97
CA GLU A 37 -17.32 -11.94 -2.23
C GLU A 37 -17.60 -10.50 -2.68
N ALA A 38 -17.80 -10.33 -3.98
CA ALA A 38 -18.11 -9.03 -4.54
C ALA A 38 -19.51 -8.60 -4.10
N VAL A 39 -19.63 -7.36 -3.66
CA VAL A 39 -20.87 -6.82 -3.07
C VAL A 39 -21.67 -6.11 -4.16
N SER A 40 -22.90 -6.56 -4.37
CA SER A 40 -23.82 -5.94 -5.34
C SER A 40 -24.53 -4.72 -4.77
N SER A 41 -25.14 -3.90 -5.63
CA SER A 41 -25.98 -2.78 -5.16
C SER A 41 -27.20 -3.24 -4.36
N GLN A 42 -27.74 -4.43 -4.65
CA GLN A 42 -28.87 -5.00 -3.90
C GLN A 42 -28.48 -5.31 -2.46
N GLU A 43 -27.28 -5.87 -2.25
CA GLU A 43 -26.77 -6.13 -0.89
C GLU A 43 -26.57 -4.83 -0.09
N LEU A 44 -26.17 -3.74 -0.73
CA LEU A 44 -26.08 -2.42 -0.09
C LEU A 44 -27.46 -1.92 0.38
N GLU A 45 -28.51 -2.14 -0.42
CA GLU A 45 -29.88 -1.75 -0.10
C GLU A 45 -30.50 -2.63 1.00
N GLU A 46 -30.15 -3.92 1.03
CA GLU A 46 -30.64 -4.87 2.03
C GLU A 46 -30.01 -4.64 3.42
N ASP A 47 -28.75 -4.19 3.48
CA ASP A 47 -28.03 -3.94 4.74
C ASP A 47 -27.39 -2.54 4.81
N PRO A 48 -28.21 -1.48 4.92
CA PRO A 48 -27.73 -0.08 4.91
C PRO A 48 -26.89 0.28 6.15
N GLY A 49 -26.87 -0.58 7.18
CA GLY A 49 -26.08 -0.39 8.41
C GLY A 49 -24.65 -0.92 8.30
N THR A 50 -24.36 -1.74 7.29
CA THR A 50 -23.05 -2.36 7.09
C THR A 50 -22.15 -1.51 6.20
N VAL A 51 -20.88 -1.41 6.57
CA VAL A 51 -19.87 -0.69 5.81
C VAL A 51 -19.19 -1.66 4.84
N PHE A 52 -19.45 -1.51 3.56
CA PHE A 52 -18.86 -2.33 2.49
C PHE A 52 -17.65 -1.69 1.81
N VAL A 53 -17.24 -0.50 2.25
CA VAL A 53 -16.09 0.24 1.72
C VAL A 53 -14.83 -0.64 1.72
N GLY A 54 -14.15 -0.68 0.58
CA GLY A 54 -12.93 -1.45 0.35
C GLY A 54 -13.14 -2.91 -0.05
N ARG A 55 -14.38 -3.43 0.02
CA ARG A 55 -14.73 -4.75 -0.53
C ARG A 55 -14.84 -4.71 -2.05
N PRO A 56 -14.67 -5.84 -2.76
CA PRO A 56 -14.80 -5.86 -4.21
C PRO A 56 -16.20 -5.43 -4.64
N ALA A 57 -16.29 -4.52 -5.60
CA ALA A 57 -17.56 -4.04 -6.14
C ALA A 57 -18.13 -5.05 -7.13
N GLY A 58 -19.37 -5.46 -6.91
CA GLY A 58 -20.14 -6.38 -7.73
C GLY A 58 -21.05 -5.68 -8.73
N GLU A 59 -22.10 -6.39 -9.15
CA GLU A 59 -23.07 -5.89 -10.12
C GLU A 59 -23.90 -4.71 -9.55
N GLY A 60 -24.19 -3.73 -10.40
CA GLY A 60 -25.06 -2.60 -10.06
C GLY A 60 -24.40 -1.46 -9.29
N ILE A 61 -23.17 -1.61 -8.81
CA ILE A 61 -22.42 -0.52 -8.16
C ILE A 61 -22.13 0.60 -9.18
N PRO A 62 -22.51 1.86 -8.92
CA PRO A 62 -22.25 2.97 -9.82
C PRO A 62 -20.76 3.13 -10.14
N GLU A 63 -20.45 3.40 -11.40
CA GLU A 63 -19.09 3.58 -11.88
C GLU A 63 -18.77 5.06 -12.11
N VAL A 64 -17.60 5.50 -11.65
CA VAL A 64 -17.08 6.84 -11.88
C VAL A 64 -15.90 6.75 -12.85
N ARG A 65 -16.05 7.36 -14.02
CA ARG A 65 -15.10 7.32 -15.15
C ARG A 65 -14.45 8.67 -15.43
N GLY A 66 -14.94 9.74 -14.80
CA GLY A 66 -14.41 11.09 -14.97
C GLY A 66 -14.62 11.99 -13.75
N GLN A 67 -13.92 13.12 -13.74
CA GLN A 67 -13.94 14.06 -12.62
C GLN A 67 -15.30 14.76 -12.48
N ALA A 68 -16.03 15.00 -13.57
CA ALA A 68 -17.38 15.57 -13.51
C ALA A 68 -18.34 14.66 -12.72
N GLU A 69 -18.34 13.37 -13.05
CA GLU A 69 -19.12 12.34 -12.32
C GLU A 69 -18.68 12.26 -10.86
N TRP A 70 -17.37 12.37 -10.58
CA TRP A 70 -16.84 12.41 -9.22
C TRP A 70 -17.35 13.60 -8.40
N GLU A 71 -17.54 14.76 -9.03
CA GLU A 71 -18.08 15.93 -8.33
C GLU A 71 -19.55 15.76 -7.95
N ASP A 72 -20.31 15.02 -8.76
CA ASP A 72 -21.73 14.71 -8.50
C ASP A 72 -21.95 13.65 -7.41
N VAL A 73 -20.93 12.83 -7.09
CA VAL A 73 -20.99 11.86 -5.99
C VAL A 73 -21.24 12.56 -4.66
N LEU A 74 -22.26 12.11 -3.93
CA LEU A 74 -22.61 12.64 -2.61
C LEU A 74 -21.66 12.11 -1.54
N ASN A 75 -21.07 13.04 -0.80
CA ASN A 75 -20.13 12.76 0.28
C ASN A 75 -20.78 11.91 1.39
N ASP A 76 -20.09 10.85 1.80
CA ASP A 76 -20.50 9.90 2.85
C ASP A 76 -21.86 9.20 2.63
N VAL A 77 -22.45 9.30 1.43
CA VAL A 77 -23.74 8.69 1.07
C VAL A 77 -23.58 7.66 -0.04
N ASP A 78 -22.92 8.05 -1.14
CA ASP A 78 -22.86 7.21 -2.33
C ASP A 78 -21.68 6.23 -2.27
N ASP A 79 -21.99 4.95 -2.44
CA ASP A 79 -21.03 3.88 -2.65
C ASP A 79 -20.75 3.73 -4.15
N VAL A 80 -19.51 4.01 -4.56
CA VAL A 80 -19.11 4.06 -5.97
C VAL A 80 -17.83 3.30 -6.22
N LYS A 81 -17.68 2.80 -7.45
CA LYS A 81 -16.45 2.19 -7.96
C LYS A 81 -15.81 3.13 -8.97
N VAL A 82 -14.61 3.62 -8.68
CA VAL A 82 -13.86 4.43 -9.65
C VAL A 82 -13.17 3.50 -10.65
N ILE A 83 -13.24 3.83 -11.94
CA ILE A 83 -12.55 3.11 -13.01
C ILE A 83 -11.25 3.85 -13.36
N PRO A 84 -10.08 3.36 -12.90
CA PRO A 84 -8.83 4.07 -13.10
C PRO A 84 -8.13 3.62 -14.39
N LYS A 85 -7.52 4.57 -15.06
CA LYS A 85 -6.56 4.34 -16.15
C LYS A 85 -5.13 4.18 -15.62
N SER A 86 -4.74 4.98 -14.64
CA SER A 86 -3.42 4.89 -14.00
C SER A 86 -3.46 5.36 -12.54
N ILE A 87 -2.41 5.02 -11.77
CA ILE A 87 -2.29 5.40 -10.36
C ILE A 87 -0.86 5.85 -10.02
N GLN A 88 -0.75 6.97 -9.32
CA GLN A 88 0.52 7.57 -8.93
C GLN A 88 0.56 7.83 -7.42
N LYS A 89 1.66 7.44 -6.77
CA LYS A 89 1.82 7.55 -5.32
C LYS A 89 2.39 8.92 -4.94
N THR A 90 1.77 9.61 -3.97
CA THR A 90 2.16 10.98 -3.59
C THR A 90 3.23 11.07 -2.51
N ASN A 91 3.56 9.96 -1.86
CA ASN A 91 4.43 9.90 -0.67
C ASN A 91 3.90 10.66 0.56
N VAL A 92 2.64 11.10 0.53
CA VAL A 92 1.90 11.57 1.70
C VAL A 92 1.04 10.43 2.22
N TYR A 93 0.93 10.31 3.53
CA TYR A 93 0.17 9.25 4.18
C TYR A 93 -0.62 9.82 5.35
N SER A 94 -1.84 9.35 5.55
CA SER A 94 -2.59 9.54 6.79
C SER A 94 -2.41 8.34 7.70
N LEU A 95 -2.54 8.56 9.00
CA LEU A 95 -2.71 7.47 9.95
C LEU A 95 -4.03 6.76 9.61
N ALA A 96 -3.96 5.45 9.48
CA ALA A 96 -5.10 4.61 9.15
C ALA A 96 -6.16 4.64 10.26
N GLU A 97 -7.44 4.54 9.89
CA GLU A 97 -8.54 4.57 10.86
C GLU A 97 -8.51 3.37 11.81
N TRP A 98 -7.97 2.22 11.37
CA TRP A 98 -7.82 1.03 12.22
C TRP A 98 -6.59 1.08 13.16
N ALA A 99 -5.67 2.01 12.96
CA ALA A 99 -4.41 2.01 13.69
C ALA A 99 -4.57 2.62 15.10
N ASP A 100 -3.83 2.09 16.09
CA ASP A 100 -3.75 2.71 17.42
C ASP A 100 -3.15 4.13 17.27
N PRO A 101 -3.87 5.19 17.66
CA PRO A 101 -3.38 6.57 17.55
C PRO A 101 -2.19 6.87 18.47
N PHE A 102 -1.91 6.00 19.45
CA PHE A 102 -0.82 6.17 20.39
C PHE A 102 0.26 5.11 20.19
N LYS A 103 1.51 5.50 20.48
CA LYS A 103 2.61 4.54 20.59
C LYS A 103 2.54 3.85 21.95
N ARG A 104 2.50 2.51 22.00
CA ARG A 104 2.61 1.78 23.26
C ARG A 104 4.07 1.71 23.73
N ARG A 105 4.31 1.91 25.02
CA ARG A 105 5.62 1.68 25.64
C ARG A 105 5.83 0.19 25.90
N ARG A 106 7.08 -0.24 26.10
CA ARG A 106 7.44 -1.64 26.40
C ARG A 106 6.75 -2.20 27.66
N ASN A 107 6.36 -1.33 28.59
CA ASN A 107 5.62 -1.68 29.80
C ASN A 107 4.08 -1.58 29.64
N GLY A 108 3.57 -1.44 28.41
CA GLY A 108 2.13 -1.34 28.12
C GLY A 108 1.51 0.06 28.29
N ALA A 109 2.24 1.01 28.89
CA ALA A 109 1.74 2.37 29.09
C ALA A 109 1.53 3.11 27.76
N VAL A 110 0.54 4.01 27.73
CA VAL A 110 0.27 4.90 26.59
C VAL A 110 1.44 5.89 26.44
N GLY A 111 2.02 5.92 25.25
CA GLY A 111 3.11 6.81 24.88
C GLY A 111 2.61 8.01 24.06
N LYS A 112 3.52 8.60 23.27
CA LYS A 112 3.20 9.77 22.44
C LYS A 112 2.19 9.41 21.36
N GLN A 113 1.32 10.36 21.03
CA GLN A 113 0.44 10.29 19.87
C GLN A 113 1.26 10.16 18.58
N LYS A 114 0.80 9.32 17.65
CA LYS A 114 1.34 9.22 16.30
C LYS A 114 0.94 10.47 15.51
N ALA A 115 1.74 10.84 14.51
CA ALA A 115 1.36 11.92 13.62
C ALA A 115 0.14 11.48 12.80
N SER A 116 -0.87 12.35 12.67
CA SER A 116 -2.05 12.05 11.86
C SER A 116 -1.73 12.00 10.36
N VAL A 117 -0.68 12.71 9.94
CA VAL A 117 -0.20 12.75 8.55
C VAL A 117 1.33 12.77 8.56
N LYS A 118 1.95 12.13 7.58
CA LYS A 118 3.41 12.20 7.36
C LYS A 118 3.74 12.18 5.87
N GLN A 119 4.94 12.64 5.55
CA GLN A 119 5.53 12.51 4.22
C GLN A 119 6.80 11.65 4.32
N ALA A 120 7.02 10.77 3.33
CA ALA A 120 7.58 9.41 3.46
C ALA A 120 7.95 8.81 2.08
N PRO A 121 9.21 8.79 1.54
CA PRO A 121 9.42 8.08 0.27
C PRO A 121 9.11 6.58 0.41
N PHE A 122 9.32 6.03 1.61
CA PHE A 122 8.95 4.68 1.98
C PHE A 122 8.24 4.71 3.33
N ASP A 123 7.24 3.85 3.50
CA ASP A 123 6.68 3.57 4.81
C ASP A 123 6.87 2.09 5.17
N ILE A 124 7.44 1.89 6.35
CA ILE A 124 7.68 0.57 6.93
C ILE A 124 6.51 0.19 7.85
N SER A 125 5.76 1.19 8.33
CA SER A 125 4.56 0.98 9.13
C SER A 125 3.40 0.53 8.24
N LEU A 126 2.57 -0.38 8.75
CA LEU A 126 1.27 -0.71 8.16
C LEU A 126 0.14 0.12 8.76
N ASP A 127 0.47 1.06 9.64
CA ASP A 127 -0.48 1.93 10.32
C ASP A 127 -0.82 3.18 9.50
N TYR A 128 -0.19 3.40 8.35
CA TYR A 128 -0.44 4.57 7.53
C TYR A 128 -0.83 4.18 6.10
N VAL A 129 -1.78 4.94 5.59
CA VAL A 129 -2.36 4.76 4.28
C VAL A 129 -1.81 5.82 3.33
N PRO A 130 -1.21 5.43 2.20
CA PRO A 130 -0.75 6.37 1.19
C PRO A 130 -1.94 7.03 0.47
N TYR A 131 -1.77 8.31 0.16
CA TYR A 131 -2.58 9.00 -0.84
C TYR A 131 -2.04 8.70 -2.25
N TYR A 132 -2.95 8.64 -3.21
CA TYR A 132 -2.66 8.46 -4.61
C TYR A 132 -3.39 9.50 -5.46
N ILE A 133 -2.80 9.82 -6.61
CA ILE A 133 -3.48 10.45 -7.73
C ILE A 133 -3.94 9.32 -8.66
N LEU A 134 -5.23 9.25 -8.95
CA LEU A 134 -5.80 8.38 -9.97
C LEU A 134 -6.06 9.19 -11.23
N GLU A 135 -5.56 8.71 -12.36
CA GLU A 135 -5.99 9.15 -13.68
C GLU A 135 -7.21 8.31 -14.06
N LEU A 136 -8.30 8.96 -14.46
CA LEU A 136 -9.55 8.32 -14.88
C LEU A 136 -9.55 8.07 -16.40
N GLU A 137 -10.59 7.41 -16.91
CA GLU A 137 -10.65 7.05 -18.34
C GLU A 137 -10.68 8.28 -19.26
N ASP A 138 -11.34 9.35 -18.83
CA ASP A 138 -11.40 10.64 -19.53
C ASP A 138 -10.09 11.46 -19.43
N GLY A 139 -9.09 10.96 -18.70
CA GLY A 139 -7.80 11.63 -18.46
C GLY A 139 -7.81 12.67 -17.34
N SER A 140 -8.94 12.85 -16.65
CA SER A 140 -9.02 13.69 -15.46
C SER A 140 -8.38 12.99 -14.25
N HIS A 141 -8.15 13.75 -13.16
CA HIS A 141 -7.46 13.24 -11.98
C HIS A 141 -8.24 13.48 -10.71
N ILE A 142 -8.25 12.46 -9.83
CA ILE A 142 -8.82 12.57 -8.48
C ILE A 142 -7.83 12.07 -7.44
N LEU A 143 -8.00 12.52 -6.20
CA LEU A 143 -7.29 11.95 -5.07
C LEU A 143 -7.98 10.69 -4.57
N ALA A 144 -7.19 9.71 -4.14
CA ALA A 144 -7.70 8.48 -3.59
C ALA A 144 -6.85 7.93 -2.43
N GLN A 145 -7.51 7.15 -1.58
CA GLN A 145 -6.87 6.25 -0.65
C GLN A 145 -7.40 4.83 -0.90
N VAL A 146 -6.50 3.98 -1.37
CA VAL A 146 -6.75 2.57 -1.62
C VAL A 146 -5.67 1.75 -0.94
N SER A 147 -5.94 0.46 -0.75
CA SER A 147 -4.95 -0.42 -0.15
C SER A 147 -3.74 -0.63 -1.07
N GLN A 148 -2.59 -1.02 -0.52
CA GLN A 148 -1.36 -1.13 -1.31
C GLN A 148 -1.45 -2.25 -2.36
N SER A 149 -2.20 -3.31 -2.06
CA SER A 149 -2.50 -4.37 -3.03
C SER A 149 -3.31 -3.82 -4.20
N THR A 150 -4.41 -3.11 -3.94
CA THR A 150 -5.25 -2.47 -4.97
C THR A 150 -4.43 -1.51 -5.85
N ALA A 151 -3.60 -0.66 -5.25
CA ALA A 151 -2.73 0.24 -6.01
C ALA A 151 -1.76 -0.52 -6.93
N LYS A 152 -1.23 -1.66 -6.50
CA LYS A 152 -0.35 -2.51 -7.33
C LYS A 152 -1.11 -3.18 -8.46
N ASP A 153 -2.35 -3.58 -8.24
CA ASP A 153 -3.19 -4.23 -9.25
C ASP A 153 -3.60 -3.22 -10.33
N ILE A 154 -4.05 -2.02 -9.93
CA ILE A 154 -4.33 -0.90 -10.86
C ILE A 154 -3.09 -0.55 -11.67
N LYS A 155 -1.91 -0.44 -11.03
CA LYS A 155 -0.66 -0.14 -11.74
C LYS A 155 -0.26 -1.21 -12.78
N LYS A 156 -0.70 -2.45 -12.59
CA LYS A 156 -0.48 -3.55 -13.54
C LYS A 156 -1.60 -3.67 -14.58
N GLY A 157 -2.63 -2.82 -14.51
CA GLY A 157 -3.82 -2.91 -15.34
C GLY A 157 -4.75 -4.06 -14.97
N ASN A 158 -4.62 -4.65 -13.77
CA ASN A 158 -5.63 -5.58 -13.26
C ASN A 158 -6.73 -4.79 -12.55
N LEU A 159 -7.92 -4.82 -13.13
CA LEU A 159 -9.12 -4.11 -12.65
C LEU A 159 -10.26 -5.07 -12.26
N ASP A 160 -9.97 -6.37 -12.13
CA ASP A 160 -10.99 -7.43 -11.97
C ASP A 160 -11.80 -7.29 -10.67
N ALA A 161 -11.20 -6.70 -9.63
CA ALA A 161 -11.77 -6.57 -8.30
C ALA A 161 -11.54 -5.16 -7.73
N LEU A 162 -11.97 -4.14 -8.46
CA LEU A 162 -11.95 -2.77 -7.97
C LEU A 162 -12.85 -2.63 -6.73
N PRO A 163 -12.38 -1.93 -5.68
CA PRO A 163 -13.15 -1.82 -4.44
C PRO A 163 -14.31 -0.84 -4.56
N ILE A 164 -15.32 -1.03 -3.72
CA ILE A 164 -16.30 0.00 -3.38
C ILE A 164 -15.58 1.09 -2.58
N GLY A 165 -15.84 2.36 -2.88
CA GLY A 165 -15.37 3.46 -2.07
C GLY A 165 -16.37 4.60 -1.98
N ARG A 166 -16.06 5.54 -1.09
CA ARG A 166 -16.90 6.71 -0.82
C ARG A 166 -16.12 8.00 -1.01
N LYS A 167 -16.84 9.07 -1.30
CA LYS A 167 -16.32 10.42 -1.19
C LYS A 167 -16.23 10.78 0.28
N GLN A 168 -15.01 11.11 0.71
CA GLN A 168 -14.69 11.39 2.11
C GLN A 168 -13.80 12.63 2.23
N GLY A 169 -14.08 13.46 3.22
CA GLY A 169 -13.20 14.58 3.61
C GLY A 169 -11.93 14.09 4.31
N PHE A 170 -10.88 14.90 4.30
CA PHE A 170 -9.61 14.55 4.95
C PHE A 170 -8.95 15.77 5.61
N SER A 171 -8.00 15.50 6.52
CA SER A 171 -7.45 16.53 7.41
C SER A 171 -6.75 17.69 6.67
N GLN A 172 -6.82 18.90 7.25
CA GLN A 172 -6.17 20.09 6.68
C GLN A 172 -4.65 19.92 6.52
N ASN A 173 -4.01 19.18 7.41
CA ASN A 173 -2.58 18.89 7.33
C ASN A 173 -2.23 18.06 6.08
N ALA A 174 -3.09 17.09 5.73
CA ALA A 174 -2.93 16.32 4.51
C ALA A 174 -3.21 17.18 3.27
N LYS A 175 -4.22 18.06 3.30
CA LYS A 175 -4.48 19.02 2.21
C LYS A 175 -3.25 19.86 1.90
N SER A 176 -2.64 20.47 2.92
CA SER A 176 -1.45 21.31 2.74
C SER A 176 -0.24 20.55 2.17
N LEU A 177 -0.05 19.27 2.54
CA LEU A 177 1.05 18.47 1.99
C LEU A 177 0.76 17.95 0.58
N LEU A 178 -0.50 17.79 0.21
CA LEU A 178 -0.94 17.28 -1.09
C LEU A 178 -1.10 18.38 -2.13
N GLU A 179 -1.34 19.63 -1.73
CA GLU A 179 -1.59 20.78 -2.61
C GLU A 179 -0.58 20.90 -3.77
N PRO A 180 0.75 20.80 -3.57
CA PRO A 180 1.69 20.90 -4.69
C PRO A 180 1.52 19.79 -5.73
N VAL A 181 1.28 18.55 -5.27
CA VAL A 181 1.09 17.40 -6.16
C VAL A 181 -0.28 17.49 -6.84
N CYS A 182 -1.32 17.89 -6.12
CA CYS A 182 -2.66 18.02 -6.70
C CYS A 182 -2.71 19.10 -7.78
N ALA A 183 -2.00 20.22 -7.58
CA ALA A 183 -1.88 21.28 -8.58
C ALA A 183 -1.17 20.79 -9.87
N GLU A 184 -0.17 19.91 -9.76
CA GLU A 184 0.52 19.32 -10.92
C GLU A 184 -0.43 18.50 -11.81
N TYR A 185 -1.37 17.77 -11.20
CA TYR A 185 -2.31 16.90 -11.92
C TYR A 185 -3.70 17.53 -12.13
N ASN A 186 -3.91 18.78 -11.70
CA ASN A 186 -5.21 19.44 -11.68
C ASN A 186 -6.30 18.63 -10.93
N ALA A 187 -5.92 17.98 -9.83
CA ALA A 187 -6.82 17.21 -8.96
C ALA A 187 -7.36 18.09 -7.82
N SER A 188 -8.63 17.89 -7.44
CA SER A 188 -9.22 18.57 -6.28
C SER A 188 -8.60 18.09 -4.95
N THR A 189 -8.42 19.02 -4.01
CA THR A 189 -7.98 18.75 -2.62
C THR A 189 -9.14 18.71 -1.63
N ASP A 190 -10.38 18.72 -2.08
CA ASP A 190 -11.54 18.82 -1.19
C ASP A 190 -11.91 17.49 -0.57
N TYR A 191 -11.95 16.46 -1.41
CA TYR A 191 -12.36 15.10 -1.07
C TYR A 191 -11.43 14.07 -1.69
N ILE A 192 -11.43 12.89 -1.12
CA ILE A 192 -10.78 11.70 -1.66
C ILE A 192 -11.81 10.63 -1.97
N TRP A 193 -11.49 9.76 -2.93
CA TRP A 193 -12.11 8.45 -3.01
C TRP A 193 -11.44 7.52 -2.01
N TYR A 194 -12.13 7.24 -0.90
CA TYR A 194 -11.67 6.32 0.14
C TYR A 194 -12.24 4.94 -0.09
N ALA A 195 -11.39 3.96 -0.41
CA ALA A 195 -11.78 2.60 -0.74
C ALA A 195 -10.91 1.58 0.01
N ILE A 196 -10.92 1.68 1.34
CA ILE A 196 -10.16 0.78 2.22
C ILE A 196 -11.08 0.08 3.20
N ASP A 197 -10.96 -1.24 3.22
CA ASP A 197 -11.64 -2.09 4.19
C ASP A 197 -10.89 -2.02 5.52
N ASN A 198 -11.30 -1.07 6.37
CA ASN A 198 -10.69 -0.82 7.66
C ASN A 198 -10.75 -2.06 8.57
N GLU A 199 -11.84 -2.82 8.53
CA GLU A 199 -12.03 -3.99 9.37
C GLU A 199 -11.08 -5.12 8.95
N TRP A 200 -11.03 -5.41 7.64
CA TRP A 200 -10.12 -6.41 7.10
C TRP A 200 -8.65 -6.04 7.38
N GLN A 201 -8.28 -4.77 7.20
CA GLN A 201 -6.93 -4.30 7.50
C GLN A 201 -6.59 -4.41 8.98
N LYS A 202 -7.54 -4.08 9.87
CA LYS A 202 -7.36 -4.24 11.32
C LYS A 202 -7.03 -5.68 11.69
N ASN A 203 -7.76 -6.63 11.10
CA ASN A 203 -7.65 -8.05 11.43
C ASN A 203 -6.40 -8.71 10.84
N HIS A 204 -5.92 -8.24 9.68
CA HIS A 204 -4.82 -8.89 8.96
C HIS A 204 -3.49 -8.11 8.94
N SER A 205 -3.46 -6.84 9.35
CA SER A 205 -2.25 -6.00 9.30
C SER A 205 -1.04 -6.64 10.00
N PHE A 206 -1.23 -7.26 11.17
CA PHE A 206 -0.15 -7.94 11.88
C PHE A 206 0.35 -9.18 11.14
N GLU A 207 -0.56 -10.00 10.61
CA GLU A 207 -0.21 -11.18 9.81
C GLU A 207 0.58 -10.77 8.57
N ILE A 208 0.13 -9.74 7.86
CA ILE A 208 0.82 -9.18 6.69
C ILE A 208 2.25 -8.74 7.06
N LEU A 209 2.42 -8.07 8.20
CA LEU A 209 3.74 -7.64 8.68
C LEU A 209 4.68 -8.83 8.89
N ILE A 210 4.19 -9.85 9.60
CA ILE A 210 4.97 -11.06 9.89
C ILE A 210 5.30 -11.80 8.59
N GLY A 211 4.33 -11.95 7.69
CA GLY A 211 4.55 -12.55 6.38
C GLY A 211 5.62 -11.83 5.57
N LYS A 212 5.58 -10.50 5.51
CA LYS A 212 6.62 -9.69 4.85
C LYS A 212 7.99 -9.90 5.50
N ALA A 213 8.05 -9.95 6.83
CA ALA A 213 9.30 -10.16 7.56
C ALA A 213 9.90 -11.54 7.28
N VAL A 214 9.08 -12.61 7.30
CA VAL A 214 9.52 -13.98 7.00
C VAL A 214 10.10 -14.07 5.59
N VAL A 215 9.39 -13.55 4.58
CA VAL A 215 9.86 -13.56 3.18
C VAL A 215 11.18 -12.81 3.03
N ALA A 216 11.31 -11.63 3.66
CA ALA A 216 12.54 -10.85 3.61
C ALA A 216 13.72 -11.55 4.29
N VAL A 217 13.49 -12.20 5.44
CA VAL A 217 14.54 -12.96 6.16
C VAL A 217 14.99 -14.18 5.38
N VAL A 218 14.06 -14.94 4.78
CA VAL A 218 14.41 -16.07 3.92
C VAL A 218 15.23 -15.60 2.71
N PHE A 219 14.80 -14.52 2.07
CA PHE A 219 15.52 -13.92 0.95
C PHE A 219 16.93 -13.46 1.34
N PHE A 220 17.08 -12.82 2.50
CA PHE A 220 18.37 -12.39 3.04
C PHE A 220 19.37 -13.55 3.13
N PHE A 221 18.97 -14.66 3.78
CA PHE A 221 19.84 -15.81 3.96
C PHE A 221 20.17 -16.48 2.63
N ALA A 222 19.18 -16.66 1.76
CA ALA A 222 19.40 -17.25 0.43
C ALA A 222 20.41 -16.44 -0.39
N LEU A 223 20.25 -15.11 -0.43
CA LEU A 223 21.15 -14.23 -1.17
C LEU A 223 22.56 -14.21 -0.57
N ALA A 224 22.68 -14.17 0.77
CA ALA A 224 23.98 -14.21 1.44
C ALA A 224 24.75 -15.50 1.12
N VAL A 225 24.09 -16.66 1.19
CA VAL A 225 24.70 -17.95 0.85
C VAL A 225 25.13 -17.99 -0.62
N ILE A 226 24.28 -17.51 -1.53
CA ILE A 226 24.62 -17.47 -2.98
C ILE A 226 25.85 -16.59 -3.23
N LEU A 227 25.91 -15.40 -2.62
CA LEU A 227 27.03 -14.48 -2.79
C LEU A 227 28.32 -15.03 -2.16
N GLU A 228 28.25 -15.72 -1.03
CA GLU A 228 29.41 -16.38 -0.41
C GLU A 228 29.97 -17.48 -1.31
N LEU A 229 29.10 -18.34 -1.86
CA LEU A 229 29.51 -19.39 -2.80
C LEU A 229 30.16 -18.82 -4.07
N LEU A 230 29.64 -17.69 -4.57
CA LEU A 230 30.23 -16.98 -5.71
C LEU A 230 31.60 -16.36 -5.36
N ALA A 231 31.72 -15.75 -4.18
CA ALA A 231 32.96 -15.17 -3.69
C ALA A 231 34.07 -16.22 -3.58
N ASP A 232 33.75 -17.37 -2.98
CA ASP A 232 34.67 -18.50 -2.84
C ASP A 232 35.13 -19.05 -4.19
N LYS A 233 34.21 -19.18 -5.14
CA LYS A 233 34.53 -19.63 -6.50
C LYS A 233 35.49 -18.67 -7.21
N ILE A 234 35.32 -17.36 -7.02
CA ILE A 234 36.17 -16.33 -7.66
C ILE A 234 37.54 -16.26 -6.98
N LEU A 235 37.59 -16.28 -5.64
CA LEU A 235 38.83 -16.24 -4.87
C LEU A 235 39.66 -17.52 -5.05
N GLY A 236 39.02 -18.68 -5.08
CA GLY A 236 39.69 -19.96 -5.36
C GLY A 236 40.36 -19.99 -6.74
N LYS A 237 39.69 -19.45 -7.76
CA LYS A 237 40.28 -19.31 -9.11
C LYS A 237 41.47 -18.34 -9.17
N LYS A 238 41.45 -17.25 -8.39
CA LYS A 238 42.59 -16.31 -8.34
C LYS A 238 43.83 -16.93 -7.71
N LYS A 239 43.67 -17.78 -6.69
CA LYS A 239 44.79 -18.43 -6.01
C LYS A 239 45.51 -19.44 -6.93
N GLN A 240 44.76 -20.24 -7.68
CA GLN A 240 45.32 -21.18 -8.67
C GLN A 240 46.06 -20.50 -9.83
N ARG A 241 45.67 -19.26 -10.19
CA ARG A 241 46.33 -18.48 -11.26
C ARG A 241 47.62 -17.78 -10.83
N GLN A 242 47.87 -17.65 -9.53
CA GLN A 242 49.11 -17.08 -9.00
C GLN A 242 50.18 -18.15 -8.69
N GLU A 243 49.78 -19.41 -8.67
CA GLU A 243 50.65 -20.57 -8.44
C GLU A 243 51.09 -21.25 -9.77
N GLN A 244 50.69 -20.70 -10.92
CA GLN A 244 51.15 -21.06 -12.28
C GLN A 244 52.02 -19.95 -12.84
#